data_AF-A0A1A8LK86-F1
#
_entry.id   AF-A0A1A8LK86-F1
#
_cell.length_a   1.000
_cell.length_b   1.000
_cell.length_c   1.000
_cell.angle_alpha   90.00
_cell.angle_beta   90.00
_cell.angle_gamma   90.00
#
_symmetry.space_group_name_H-M   'P 1'
#
loop_
_entity.id
_entity.type
_entity.pdbx_description
1 polymer ?
#
loop_
_entity_poly.entity_id
_entity_poly.type
_entity_poly.pdbx_seq_one_letter_code
_entity_poly.pdbx_strand_id
1 'polypeptide(L)'
;LPEDFSSRDYRPPPGPLCFMEQLCELHDGLVLEAKGVKEHFWKPFIKKLFHKRILRGKEDSLSGFLDPMNFGDSFLSLSRLYEEQVLASGGLDERIFTGEGASEDIGTPEPSLCEEVENQDSTLYRLHTSLAASVLKVSTPLTGRKYVQEVHLASPLSTAMKSVGRLHTLLSGTRNGPSSRLTQILRGCSRDPSDVISQRLKDMLDIFTQHHEDSSDDSKGMEKDMAVKFFHLSEALYYRILESIVEREKMILGDADLSCILEQDMFHRSLLACCLEIVTFSYRPPGDFPRVIHTFQLPAYHFYKVIEVLVRSEQGLFREVVKHLNQVEEQVLESLAWTSNSPLWHSLQSAQVPTCQEVHENTNSTWFYFTCRDDVIILLNR
;
A
#
# COMPACT_ATOMS: atom_id res chain seq x y z
N LEU A 1 -21.53 -18.85 -20.23
CA LEU A 1 -21.11 -19.24 -21.61
C LEU A 1 -21.58 -18.15 -22.57
N PRO A 2 -20.90 -17.91 -23.71
CA PRO A 2 -21.38 -16.97 -24.71
C PRO A 2 -22.83 -17.26 -25.12
N GLU A 3 -23.60 -16.22 -25.45
CA GLU A 3 -25.03 -16.36 -25.79
C GLU A 3 -25.26 -17.30 -27.00
N ASP A 4 -24.27 -17.40 -27.88
CA ASP A 4 -24.28 -18.25 -29.07
C ASP A 4 -23.66 -19.64 -28.83
N PHE A 5 -23.27 -20.00 -27.60
CA PHE A 5 -22.63 -21.30 -27.30
C PHE A 5 -23.50 -22.50 -27.71
N SER A 6 -24.81 -22.35 -27.67
CA SER A 6 -25.78 -23.38 -28.09
C SER A 6 -26.08 -23.38 -29.59
N SER A 7 -25.52 -22.43 -30.35
CA SER A 7 -25.72 -22.30 -31.79
C SER A 7 -24.94 -23.39 -32.55
N ARG A 8 -25.55 -23.96 -33.59
CA ARG A 8 -24.87 -24.90 -34.50
C ARG A 8 -23.71 -24.26 -35.27
N ASP A 9 -23.71 -22.94 -35.38
CA ASP A 9 -22.68 -22.17 -36.07
C ASP A 9 -21.63 -21.57 -35.13
N TYR A 10 -21.67 -21.93 -33.83
CA TYR A 10 -20.70 -21.46 -32.85
C TYR A 10 -19.29 -21.85 -33.27
N ARG A 11 -18.46 -20.85 -33.54
CA ARG A 11 -17.03 -21.04 -33.75
C ARG A 11 -16.33 -20.62 -32.47
N PRO A 12 -15.72 -21.55 -31.72
CA PRO A 12 -14.90 -21.16 -30.58
C PRO A 12 -13.81 -20.20 -31.06
N PRO A 13 -13.55 -19.11 -30.31
CA PRO A 13 -12.51 -18.16 -30.68
C PRO A 13 -11.16 -18.88 -30.83
N PRO A 14 -10.28 -18.39 -31.72
CA PRO A 14 -9.01 -19.06 -32.04
C PRO A 14 -8.01 -19.09 -30.87
N GLY A 15 -8.31 -18.42 -29.75
CA GLY A 15 -7.50 -18.39 -28.55
C GLY A 15 -8.28 -18.87 -27.32
N PRO A 16 -7.56 -19.28 -26.25
CA PRO A 16 -8.19 -19.68 -24.99
C PRO A 16 -9.05 -18.54 -24.42
N LEU A 17 -10.26 -18.88 -23.98
CA LEU A 17 -11.15 -17.94 -23.30
C LEU A 17 -10.49 -17.45 -22.00
N CYS A 18 -10.53 -16.14 -21.78
CA CYS A 18 -9.95 -15.51 -20.60
C CYS A 18 -11.07 -14.93 -19.74
N PHE A 19 -11.31 -15.54 -18.58
CA PHE A 19 -12.37 -15.14 -17.64
C PHE A 19 -11.90 -14.12 -16.57
N MET A 20 -10.77 -13.45 -16.84
CA MET A 20 -10.12 -12.55 -15.89
C MET A 20 -10.95 -11.30 -15.59
N GLU A 21 -11.69 -10.78 -16.58
CA GLU A 21 -12.56 -9.61 -16.36
C GLU A 21 -13.70 -9.97 -15.40
N GLN A 22 -14.31 -11.14 -15.57
CA GLN A 22 -15.36 -11.64 -14.70
C GLN A 22 -14.85 -11.90 -13.27
N LEU A 23 -13.63 -12.42 -13.11
CA LEU A 23 -13.02 -12.55 -11.78
C LEU A 23 -12.76 -11.19 -11.12
N CYS A 24 -12.32 -10.20 -11.89
CA CYS A 24 -12.12 -8.86 -11.38
C CYS A 24 -13.46 -8.22 -10.99
N GLU A 25 -14.51 -8.38 -11.79
CA GLU A 25 -15.86 -7.90 -11.41
C GLU A 25 -16.37 -8.56 -10.14
N LEU A 26 -16.14 -9.87 -9.96
CA LEU A 26 -16.59 -10.62 -8.78
C LEU A 26 -15.86 -10.22 -7.50
N HIS A 27 -14.60 -9.80 -7.60
CA HIS A 27 -13.71 -9.58 -6.45
C HIS A 27 -13.23 -8.13 -6.30
N ASP A 28 -13.92 -7.16 -6.92
CA ASP A 28 -13.53 -5.74 -6.94
C ASP A 28 -12.07 -5.54 -7.42
N GLY A 29 -11.67 -6.37 -8.38
CA GLY A 29 -10.34 -6.44 -8.96
C GLY A 29 -10.03 -5.34 -9.96
N LEU A 30 -8.76 -4.92 -10.00
CA LEU A 30 -8.26 -4.00 -11.01
C LEU A 30 -7.87 -4.75 -12.28
N VAL A 31 -8.75 -4.74 -13.28
CA VAL A 31 -8.60 -5.49 -14.54
C VAL A 31 -7.26 -5.20 -15.23
N LEU A 32 -6.84 -3.94 -15.30
CA LEU A 32 -5.57 -3.56 -15.93
C LEU A 32 -4.36 -4.14 -15.18
N GLU A 33 -4.41 -4.17 -13.85
CA GLU A 33 -3.34 -4.76 -13.04
C GLU A 33 -3.29 -6.27 -13.21
N ALA A 34 -4.44 -6.94 -13.17
CA ALA A 34 -4.53 -8.39 -13.37
C ALA A 34 -4.00 -8.80 -14.76
N LYS A 35 -4.34 -8.04 -15.81
CA LYS A 35 -3.81 -8.24 -17.17
C LYS A 35 -2.30 -8.02 -17.23
N GLY A 36 -1.78 -6.99 -16.55
CA GLY A 36 -0.34 -6.76 -16.43
C GLY A 36 0.39 -7.91 -15.74
N VAL A 37 -0.16 -8.39 -14.61
CA VAL A 37 0.39 -9.55 -13.87
C VAL A 37 0.42 -10.80 -14.76
N LYS A 38 -0.67 -11.04 -15.50
CA LYS A 38 -0.76 -12.15 -16.44
C LYS A 38 0.33 -12.09 -17.51
N GLU A 39 0.50 -10.94 -18.15
CA GLU A 39 1.40 -10.80 -19.29
C GLU A 39 2.88 -10.84 -18.89
N HIS A 40 3.24 -10.11 -17.83
CA HIS A 40 4.64 -9.84 -17.50
C HIS A 40 5.22 -10.79 -16.46
N PHE A 41 4.40 -11.48 -15.67
CA PHE A 41 4.88 -12.36 -14.60
C PHE A 41 4.38 -13.80 -14.75
N TRP A 42 3.06 -13.98 -14.87
CA TRP A 42 2.48 -15.33 -14.95
C TRP A 42 2.89 -16.06 -16.24
N LYS A 43 2.73 -15.44 -17.42
CA LYS A 43 3.10 -16.07 -18.69
C LYS A 43 4.59 -16.47 -18.75
N PRO A 44 5.55 -15.59 -18.43
CA PRO A 44 6.97 -15.97 -18.39
C PRO A 44 7.27 -17.08 -17.39
N PHE A 45 6.63 -17.06 -16.21
CA PHE A 45 6.79 -18.10 -15.20
C PHE A 45 6.29 -19.47 -15.69
N ILE A 46 5.09 -19.52 -16.28
CA ILE A 46 4.54 -20.76 -16.83
C ILE A 46 5.40 -21.29 -17.99
N LYS A 47 5.89 -20.40 -18.88
CA LYS A 47 6.86 -20.78 -19.93
C LYS A 47 8.12 -21.42 -19.34
N LYS A 48 8.67 -20.86 -18.25
CA LYS A 48 9.83 -21.43 -17.54
C LYS A 48 9.54 -22.85 -17.03
N LEU A 49 8.33 -23.11 -16.52
CA LEU A 49 7.93 -24.45 -16.08
C LEU A 49 7.80 -25.45 -17.24
N PHE A 50 7.29 -25.02 -18.40
CA PHE A 50 7.28 -25.85 -19.62
C PHE A 50 8.70 -26.16 -20.10
N HIS A 51 9.56 -25.13 -20.18
CA HIS A 51 10.95 -25.28 -20.62
C HIS A 51 11.73 -26.25 -19.71
N LYS A 52 11.52 -26.16 -18.39
CA LYS A 52 12.09 -27.09 -17.39
C LYS A 52 11.45 -28.48 -17.38
N ARG A 53 10.44 -28.74 -18.22
CA ARG A 53 9.66 -29.98 -18.28
C ARG A 53 8.98 -30.34 -16.96
N ILE A 54 8.68 -29.33 -16.14
CA ILE A 54 7.89 -29.48 -14.91
C ILE A 54 6.41 -29.57 -15.28
N LEU A 55 5.97 -28.75 -16.25
CA LEU A 55 4.63 -28.82 -16.84
C LEU A 55 4.68 -29.50 -18.22
N ARG A 56 3.68 -30.33 -18.51
CA ARG A 56 3.45 -30.93 -19.84
C ARG A 56 2.27 -30.27 -20.54
N GLY A 57 2.31 -30.15 -21.86
CA GLY A 57 1.27 -29.49 -22.63
C GLY A 57 1.83 -28.71 -23.82
N LYS A 58 1.09 -27.68 -24.25
CA LYS A 58 1.44 -26.81 -25.38
C LYS A 58 2.08 -25.53 -24.87
N GLU A 59 3.40 -25.41 -25.05
CA GLU A 59 4.19 -24.25 -24.61
C GLU A 59 3.77 -22.95 -25.32
N ASP A 60 3.50 -23.00 -26.63
CA ASP A 60 3.15 -21.82 -27.43
C ASP A 60 1.83 -21.16 -26.96
N SER A 61 0.85 -21.97 -26.56
CA SER A 61 -0.47 -21.52 -26.12
C SER A 61 -0.64 -21.50 -24.60
N LEU A 62 0.38 -21.92 -23.84
CA LEU A 62 0.36 -22.08 -22.38
C LEU A 62 -0.87 -22.86 -21.89
N SER A 63 -1.18 -23.98 -22.55
CA SER A 63 -2.39 -24.76 -22.30
C SER A 63 -2.14 -26.26 -22.34
N GLY A 64 -3.15 -27.05 -21.94
CA GLY A 64 -3.11 -28.52 -21.97
C GLY A 64 -2.41 -29.18 -20.77
N PHE A 65 -1.91 -28.40 -19.81
CA PHE A 65 -1.32 -28.94 -18.57
C PHE A 65 -2.36 -29.48 -17.57
N LEU A 66 -3.64 -29.15 -17.76
CA LEU A 66 -4.77 -29.74 -17.04
C LEU A 66 -5.41 -30.93 -17.77
N ASP A 67 -4.91 -31.29 -18.97
CA ASP A 67 -5.46 -32.42 -19.72
C ASP A 67 -5.17 -33.73 -18.94
N PRO A 68 -6.11 -34.70 -18.89
CA PRO A 68 -5.94 -35.93 -18.11
C PRO A 68 -4.63 -36.69 -18.40
N MET A 69 -4.16 -36.63 -19.65
CA MET A 69 -2.91 -37.26 -20.10
C MET A 69 -1.64 -36.58 -19.56
N ASN A 70 -1.72 -35.30 -19.22
CA ASN A 70 -0.59 -34.48 -18.79
C ASN A 70 -0.61 -34.18 -17.29
N PHE A 71 -1.81 -34.15 -16.69
CA PHE A 71 -2.03 -33.67 -15.32
C PHE A 71 -1.25 -34.49 -14.30
N GLY A 72 -1.29 -35.82 -14.36
CA GLY A 72 -0.61 -36.68 -13.37
C GLY A 72 0.90 -36.43 -13.29
N ASP A 73 1.57 -36.44 -14.44
CA ASP A 73 3.02 -36.19 -14.52
C ASP A 73 3.39 -34.76 -14.11
N SER A 74 2.57 -33.77 -14.51
CA SER A 74 2.78 -32.36 -14.17
C SER A 74 2.58 -32.11 -12.67
N PHE A 75 1.54 -32.71 -12.09
CA PHE A 75 1.22 -32.62 -10.66
C PHE A 75 2.31 -33.24 -9.80
N LEU A 76 2.81 -34.43 -10.15
CA LEU A 76 3.92 -35.08 -9.45
C LEU A 76 5.20 -34.24 -9.51
N SER A 77 5.53 -33.69 -10.68
CA SER A 77 6.72 -32.87 -10.88
C SER A 77 6.64 -31.55 -10.09
N LEU A 78 5.48 -30.88 -10.11
CA LEU A 78 5.22 -29.69 -9.31
C LEU A 78 5.26 -29.98 -7.81
N SER A 79 4.67 -31.09 -7.37
CA SER A 79 4.64 -31.47 -5.95
C SER A 79 6.05 -31.69 -5.41
N ARG A 80 6.91 -32.37 -6.19
CA ARG A 80 8.32 -32.58 -5.82
C ARG A 80 9.06 -31.24 -5.74
N LEU A 81 8.90 -30.37 -6.74
CA LEU A 81 9.56 -29.06 -6.75
C LEU A 81 9.14 -28.21 -5.53
N TYR A 82 7.84 -28.23 -5.20
CA TYR A 82 7.32 -27.53 -4.03
C TYR A 82 7.89 -28.09 -2.72
N GLU A 83 7.93 -29.41 -2.57
CA GLU A 83 8.51 -30.08 -1.40
C GLU A 83 10.00 -29.76 -1.22
N GLU A 84 10.79 -29.77 -2.29
CA GLU A 84 12.19 -29.36 -2.27
C GLU A 84 12.35 -27.91 -1.79
N GLN A 85 11.47 -27.00 -2.24
CA GLN A 85 11.48 -25.60 -1.82
C GLN A 85 11.09 -25.42 -0.34
N VAL A 86 10.07 -26.15 0.13
CA VAL A 86 9.66 -26.11 1.55
C VAL A 86 10.78 -26.63 2.45
N LEU A 87 11.41 -27.75 2.09
CA LEU A 87 12.54 -28.32 2.83
C LEU A 87 13.76 -27.39 2.83
N ALA A 88 14.05 -26.72 1.71
CA ALA A 88 15.17 -25.79 1.60
C ALA A 88 14.93 -24.49 2.39
N SER A 89 13.72 -23.96 2.35
CA SER A 89 13.35 -22.71 3.05
C SER A 89 13.05 -22.92 4.54
N GLY A 90 12.72 -24.13 4.96
CA GLY A 90 12.20 -24.41 6.30
C GLY A 90 10.82 -23.79 6.55
N GLY A 91 10.09 -23.43 5.48
CA GLY A 91 8.78 -22.80 5.55
C GLY A 91 7.65 -23.77 5.94
N LEU A 92 6.45 -23.22 6.13
CA LEU A 92 5.23 -24.01 6.31
C LEU A 92 4.84 -24.67 4.98
N ASP A 93 4.46 -25.94 5.02
CA ASP A 93 3.80 -26.60 3.90
C ASP A 93 2.34 -26.10 3.80
N GLU A 94 2.10 -25.19 2.86
CA GLU A 94 0.81 -24.54 2.64
C GLU A 94 -0.25 -25.51 2.08
N ARG A 95 0.12 -26.73 1.66
CA ARG A 95 -0.87 -27.73 1.23
C ARG A 95 -1.78 -28.17 2.38
N ILE A 96 -1.40 -27.89 3.63
CA ILE A 96 -2.28 -28.06 4.80
C ILE A 96 -3.62 -27.34 4.64
N PHE A 97 -3.67 -26.21 3.92
CA PHE A 97 -4.90 -25.47 3.63
C PHE A 97 -5.82 -26.18 2.64
N THR A 98 -5.36 -27.25 1.98
CA THR A 98 -6.14 -28.04 1.02
C THR A 98 -6.54 -29.42 1.54
N GLY A 99 -6.14 -29.77 2.76
CA GLY A 99 -6.40 -31.09 3.35
C GLY A 99 -7.86 -31.30 3.76
N GLU A 100 -8.30 -32.56 3.79
CA GLU A 100 -9.57 -32.96 4.39
C GLU A 100 -9.51 -32.63 5.90
N GLY A 101 -10.36 -31.70 6.37
CA GLY A 101 -10.34 -31.18 7.75
C GLY A 101 -9.75 -29.78 7.92
N ALA A 102 -9.19 -29.16 6.87
CA ALA A 102 -8.60 -27.82 6.96
C ALA A 102 -9.60 -26.72 7.39
N SER A 103 -10.90 -26.89 7.13
CA SER A 103 -11.94 -25.98 7.61
C SER A 103 -12.16 -26.11 9.13
N GLU A 104 -12.14 -27.34 9.66
CA GLU A 104 -12.36 -27.64 11.08
C GLU A 104 -11.12 -27.33 11.92
N ASP A 105 -9.94 -27.72 11.46
CA ASP A 105 -8.71 -27.67 12.24
C ASP A 105 -8.06 -26.28 12.26
N ILE A 106 -8.10 -25.56 11.13
CA ILE A 106 -7.38 -24.29 10.94
C ILE A 106 -8.27 -23.16 10.43
N GLY A 107 -9.58 -23.41 10.28
CA GLY A 107 -10.54 -22.38 9.88
C GLY A 107 -10.41 -21.95 8.41
N THR A 108 -9.90 -22.81 7.53
CA THR A 108 -9.85 -22.53 6.09
C THR A 108 -11.29 -22.32 5.59
N PRO A 109 -11.60 -21.20 4.91
CA PRO A 109 -12.94 -20.99 4.37
C PRO A 109 -13.28 -22.12 3.39
N GLU A 110 -14.43 -22.77 3.57
CA GLU A 110 -14.86 -23.76 2.60
C GLU A 110 -15.06 -23.10 1.22
N PRO A 111 -14.75 -23.79 0.12
CA PRO A 111 -15.00 -23.25 -1.20
C PRO A 111 -16.50 -23.03 -1.37
N SER A 112 -16.93 -21.77 -1.38
CA SER A 112 -18.27 -21.41 -1.83
C SER A 112 -18.35 -21.72 -3.33
N LEU A 113 -18.71 -22.96 -3.67
CA LEU A 113 -19.19 -23.26 -5.01
C LEU A 113 -20.34 -22.29 -5.26
N CYS A 114 -20.29 -21.55 -6.37
CA CYS A 114 -21.33 -20.63 -6.77
C CYS A 114 -22.64 -21.41 -7.00
N GLU A 115 -23.38 -21.70 -5.94
CA GLU A 115 -24.78 -22.04 -6.02
C GLU A 115 -25.59 -20.76 -5.90
N GLU A 116 -26.59 -20.71 -6.77
CA GLU A 116 -27.51 -19.62 -7.00
C GLU A 116 -28.18 -19.17 -5.70
N VAL A 117 -28.60 -17.91 -5.72
CA VAL A 117 -29.39 -17.22 -4.71
C VAL A 117 -30.50 -18.10 -4.13
N GLU A 118 -30.26 -18.74 -2.99
CA GLU A 118 -31.32 -19.09 -2.04
C GLU A 118 -30.90 -18.80 -0.60
N ASN A 119 -31.65 -17.89 0.01
CA ASN A 119 -31.61 -17.56 1.43
C ASN A 119 -31.83 -18.83 2.28
N GLN A 120 -30.78 -19.46 2.81
CA GLN A 120 -30.87 -20.21 4.08
C GLN A 120 -29.54 -20.59 4.78
N ASP A 121 -28.37 -20.49 4.15
CA ASP A 121 -27.11 -20.95 4.80
C ASP A 121 -26.28 -19.88 5.54
N SER A 122 -26.82 -18.68 5.71
CA SER A 122 -26.18 -17.61 6.50
C SER A 122 -25.90 -18.00 7.96
N THR A 123 -26.63 -18.98 8.51
CA THR A 123 -26.52 -19.41 9.91
C THR A 123 -25.31 -20.29 10.22
N LEU A 124 -24.81 -21.10 9.28
CA LEU A 124 -23.62 -21.95 9.50
C LEU A 124 -22.32 -21.14 9.41
N TYR A 125 -22.22 -20.22 8.44
CA TYR A 125 -21.12 -19.26 8.34
C TYR A 125 -21.00 -18.34 9.58
N ARG A 126 -22.14 -17.99 10.20
CA ARG A 126 -22.20 -17.20 11.44
C ARG A 126 -21.57 -17.90 12.63
N LEU A 127 -21.75 -19.22 12.74
CA LEU A 127 -21.22 -19.99 13.88
C LEU A 127 -19.71 -20.22 13.75
N HIS A 128 -19.21 -20.59 12.56
CA HIS A 128 -17.79 -20.86 12.34
C HIS A 128 -16.91 -19.61 12.51
N THR A 129 -17.35 -18.45 12.01
CA THR A 129 -16.61 -17.18 12.19
C THR A 129 -16.58 -16.76 13.66
N SER A 130 -17.68 -17.00 14.41
CA SER A 130 -17.75 -16.68 15.83
C SER A 130 -16.82 -17.56 16.69
N LEU A 131 -16.66 -18.84 16.32
CA LEU A 131 -15.88 -19.80 17.11
C LEU A 131 -14.37 -19.61 16.89
N ALA A 132 -13.93 -19.47 15.64
CA ALA A 132 -12.51 -19.18 15.31
C ALA A 132 -12.07 -17.83 15.89
N ALA A 133 -12.96 -16.83 15.89
CA ALA A 133 -12.67 -15.53 16.49
C ALA A 133 -12.78 -15.53 18.03
N SER A 134 -13.33 -16.56 18.67
CA SER A 134 -13.47 -16.66 20.13
C SER A 134 -12.20 -17.25 20.79
N VAL A 135 -11.55 -18.22 20.16
CA VAL A 135 -10.39 -18.94 20.74
C VAL A 135 -9.16 -18.05 20.92
N LEU A 136 -9.01 -16.98 20.12
CA LEU A 136 -7.86 -16.06 20.18
C LEU A 136 -8.10 -14.75 20.96
N LYS A 137 -9.27 -14.57 21.60
CA LYS A 137 -9.62 -13.29 22.25
C LYS A 137 -9.54 -13.36 23.77
N VAL A 138 -8.44 -12.86 24.33
CA VAL A 138 -8.37 -12.50 25.75
C VAL A 138 -9.46 -11.46 26.04
N SER A 139 -10.42 -11.83 26.87
CA SER A 139 -11.55 -10.98 27.24
C SER A 139 -11.16 -10.08 28.42
N THR A 140 -10.76 -8.83 28.17
CA THR A 140 -10.63 -7.84 29.25
C THR A 140 -11.93 -7.07 29.44
N PRO A 141 -12.40 -6.83 30.68
CA PRO A 141 -13.79 -6.43 30.98
C PRO A 141 -14.20 -5.02 30.54
N LEU A 142 -13.28 -4.19 30.05
CA LEU A 142 -13.47 -2.74 29.91
C LEU A 142 -13.72 -2.23 28.48
N THR A 143 -13.87 -3.11 27.48
CA THR A 143 -14.23 -2.63 26.13
C THR A 143 -15.74 -2.75 25.96
N GLY A 144 -16.46 -1.63 25.92
CA GLY A 144 -17.92 -1.53 25.72
C GLY A 144 -18.42 -2.00 24.34
N ARG A 145 -18.01 -3.19 23.90
CA ARG A 145 -18.32 -3.78 22.59
C ARG A 145 -19.76 -4.25 22.42
N LYS A 146 -20.60 -4.17 23.46
CA LYS A 146 -22.03 -4.52 23.37
C LYS A 146 -22.83 -3.64 22.40
N TYR A 147 -22.26 -2.54 21.91
CA TYR A 147 -22.88 -1.65 20.93
C TYR A 147 -22.19 -1.64 19.56
N VAL A 148 -21.16 -2.46 19.34
CA VAL A 148 -20.53 -2.59 18.02
C VAL A 148 -21.39 -3.56 17.22
N GLN A 149 -22.22 -3.01 16.32
CA GLN A 149 -22.88 -3.79 15.28
C GLN A 149 -21.82 -4.64 14.58
N GLU A 150 -22.03 -5.96 14.50
CA GLU A 150 -21.15 -6.88 13.77
C GLU A 150 -21.06 -6.42 12.31
N VAL A 151 -20.08 -5.55 12.05
CA VAL A 151 -19.70 -5.16 10.70
C VAL A 151 -19.27 -6.45 10.05
N HIS A 152 -19.92 -6.85 8.94
CA HIS A 152 -19.44 -7.90 8.07
C HIS A 152 -17.93 -7.74 7.91
N LEU A 153 -17.15 -8.61 8.56
CA LEU A 153 -15.70 -8.54 8.51
C LEU A 153 -15.31 -8.93 7.09
N ALA A 154 -15.11 -7.92 6.24
CA ALA A 154 -14.56 -8.11 4.92
C ALA A 154 -13.26 -8.90 5.06
N SER A 155 -13.02 -9.86 4.16
CA SER A 155 -11.76 -10.61 4.17
C SER A 155 -10.58 -9.64 4.08
N PRO A 156 -9.39 -10.01 4.59
CA PRO A 156 -8.20 -9.18 4.45
C PRO A 156 -7.94 -8.76 3.00
N LEU A 157 -8.21 -9.67 2.04
CA LEU A 157 -8.12 -9.39 0.61
C LEU A 157 -9.14 -8.34 0.16
N SER A 158 -10.42 -8.49 0.50
CA SER A 158 -11.46 -7.48 0.15
C SER A 158 -11.15 -6.11 0.75
N THR A 159 -10.64 -6.09 1.99
CA THR A 159 -10.20 -4.86 2.66
C THR A 159 -9.05 -4.20 1.90
N ALA A 160 -8.04 -4.98 1.49
CA ALA A 160 -6.92 -4.49 0.67
C ALA A 160 -7.40 -3.97 -0.69
N MET A 161 -8.24 -4.72 -1.41
CA MET A 161 -8.77 -4.31 -2.71
C MET A 161 -9.57 -3.01 -2.64
N LYS A 162 -10.40 -2.85 -1.60
CA LYS A 162 -11.12 -1.60 -1.36
C LYS A 162 -10.16 -0.44 -1.07
N SER A 163 -9.11 -0.68 -0.29
CA SER A 163 -8.07 0.31 0.03
C SER A 163 -7.35 0.80 -1.25
N VAL A 164 -6.92 -0.15 -2.09
CA VAL A 164 -6.30 0.12 -3.39
C VAL A 164 -7.26 0.87 -4.33
N GLY A 165 -8.52 0.47 -4.43
CA GLY A 165 -9.51 1.16 -5.26
C GLY A 165 -9.74 2.61 -4.84
N ARG A 166 -9.75 2.88 -3.53
CA ARG A 166 -9.88 4.25 -2.99
C ARG A 166 -8.63 5.09 -3.25
N LEU A 167 -7.44 4.51 -3.17
CA LEU A 167 -6.19 5.18 -3.56
C LEU A 167 -6.24 5.60 -5.04
N HIS A 168 -6.62 4.70 -5.95
CA HIS A 168 -6.72 5.04 -7.37
C HIS A 168 -7.82 6.06 -7.66
N THR A 169 -8.92 6.04 -6.91
CA THR A 169 -9.96 7.08 -6.99
C THR A 169 -9.41 8.43 -6.55
N LEU A 170 -8.65 8.47 -5.45
CA LEU A 170 -7.99 9.67 -4.96
C LEU A 170 -7.01 10.23 -6.01
N LEU A 171 -6.23 9.37 -6.65
CA LEU A 171 -5.24 9.76 -7.65
C LEU A 171 -5.83 10.03 -9.05
N SER A 172 -7.10 9.73 -9.27
CA SER A 172 -7.76 9.96 -10.55
C SER A 172 -7.66 11.43 -10.98
N GLY A 173 -7.19 11.67 -12.21
CA GLY A 173 -6.96 13.02 -12.75
C GLY A 173 -5.66 13.71 -12.29
N THR A 174 -4.88 13.06 -11.41
CA THR A 174 -3.58 13.57 -10.98
C THR A 174 -2.51 13.29 -12.05
N ARG A 175 -1.54 14.20 -12.21
CA ARG A 175 -0.43 14.04 -13.15
C ARG A 175 0.81 13.51 -12.46
N ASN A 176 1.67 12.82 -13.22
CA ASN A 176 3.02 12.52 -12.79
C ASN A 176 3.86 13.78 -13.01
N GLY A 177 4.04 14.58 -11.95
CA GLY A 177 4.73 15.86 -11.99
C GLY A 177 3.85 17.04 -11.55
N PRO A 178 4.42 18.26 -11.48
CA PRO A 178 3.70 19.44 -11.06
C PRO A 178 2.61 19.81 -12.07
N SER A 179 1.45 20.27 -11.58
CA SER A 179 0.42 20.82 -12.46
C SER A 179 0.89 22.14 -13.10
N SER A 180 0.18 22.63 -14.12
CA SER A 180 0.43 23.96 -14.68
C SER A 180 0.29 25.05 -13.62
N ARG A 181 -0.61 24.87 -12.66
CA ARG A 181 -0.83 25.82 -11.57
C ARG A 181 0.32 25.79 -10.58
N LEU A 182 0.73 24.62 -10.11
CA LEU A 182 1.89 24.49 -9.22
C LEU A 182 3.16 25.03 -9.89
N THR A 183 3.39 24.70 -11.17
CA THR A 183 4.54 25.21 -11.94
C THR A 183 4.58 26.74 -11.98
N GLN A 184 3.41 27.40 -12.11
CA GLN A 184 3.34 28.86 -12.06
C GLN A 184 3.71 29.41 -10.68
N ILE A 185 3.31 28.74 -9.60
CA ILE A 185 3.63 29.18 -8.24
C ILE A 185 5.12 29.00 -7.95
N LEU A 186 5.72 27.86 -8.34
CA LEU A 186 7.14 27.58 -8.15
C LEU A 186 8.01 28.62 -8.89
N ARG A 187 7.69 28.94 -10.15
CA ARG A 187 8.38 29.98 -10.93
C ARG A 187 8.19 31.39 -10.40
N GLY A 188 7.17 31.62 -9.57
CA GLY A 188 6.92 32.90 -8.92
C GLY A 188 7.78 33.13 -7.67
N CYS A 189 8.50 32.11 -7.20
CA CYS A 189 9.43 32.21 -6.07
C CYS A 189 10.69 33.00 -6.47
N SER A 190 11.32 33.68 -5.51
CA SER A 190 12.56 34.43 -5.78
C SER A 190 13.69 33.54 -6.31
N ARG A 191 13.69 32.27 -5.89
CA ARG A 191 14.47 31.18 -6.47
C ARG A 191 13.51 30.07 -6.87
N ASP A 192 13.54 29.67 -8.14
CA ASP A 192 12.68 28.60 -8.64
C ASP A 192 13.14 27.23 -8.08
N PRO A 193 12.37 26.57 -7.20
CA PRO A 193 12.76 25.31 -6.59
C PRO A 193 12.43 24.09 -7.48
N SER A 194 11.88 24.29 -8.69
CA SER A 194 11.36 23.21 -9.54
C SER A 194 12.41 22.11 -9.83
N ASP A 195 13.62 22.51 -10.21
CA ASP A 195 14.70 21.57 -10.55
C ASP A 195 15.23 20.86 -9.31
N VAL A 196 15.36 21.58 -8.18
CA VAL A 196 15.83 21.03 -6.90
C VAL A 196 14.84 19.99 -6.37
N ILE A 197 13.54 20.28 -6.43
CA ILE A 197 12.48 19.33 -6.04
C ILE A 197 12.53 18.09 -6.94
N SER A 198 12.61 18.29 -8.26
CA SER A 198 12.61 17.19 -9.22
C SER A 198 13.85 16.29 -9.07
N GLN A 199 15.02 16.88 -8.83
CA GLN A 199 16.24 16.12 -8.58
C GLN A 199 16.14 15.32 -7.28
N ARG A 200 15.63 15.93 -6.20
CA ARG A 200 15.43 15.25 -4.91
C ARG A 200 14.53 14.03 -5.02
N LEU A 201 13.42 14.13 -5.77
CA LEU A 201 12.52 12.98 -6.00
C LEU A 201 13.23 11.85 -6.76
N LYS A 202 14.07 12.19 -7.75
CA LYS A 202 14.88 11.19 -8.47
C LYS A 202 15.90 10.52 -7.55
N ASP A 203 16.62 11.29 -6.75
CA ASP A 203 17.59 10.74 -5.80
C ASP A 203 16.92 9.80 -4.80
N MET A 204 15.70 10.13 -4.34
CA MET A 204 14.91 9.24 -3.48
C MET A 204 14.43 7.98 -4.22
N LEU A 205 14.06 8.06 -5.50
CA LEU A 205 13.72 6.88 -6.29
C LEU A 205 14.92 5.93 -6.43
N ASP A 206 16.11 6.49 -6.66
CA ASP A 206 17.34 5.72 -6.78
C ASP A 206 17.67 5.00 -5.46
N ILE A 207 17.58 5.70 -4.32
CA ILE A 207 17.74 5.07 -2.99
C ILE A 207 16.71 3.95 -2.78
N PHE A 208 15.44 4.21 -3.11
CA PHE A 208 14.36 3.24 -2.90
C PHE A 208 14.56 1.99 -3.76
N THR A 209 14.97 2.15 -5.01
CA THR A 209 15.19 1.03 -5.94
C THR A 209 16.43 0.20 -5.59
N GLN A 210 17.54 0.84 -5.18
CA GLN A 210 18.77 0.14 -4.75
C GLN A 210 18.50 -0.83 -3.58
N HIS A 211 17.67 -0.43 -2.61
CA HIS A 211 17.27 -1.30 -1.51
C HIS A 211 16.52 -2.58 -1.93
N HIS A 212 16.05 -2.65 -3.18
CA HIS A 212 15.40 -3.81 -3.78
C HIS A 212 16.31 -4.59 -4.77
N GLU A 213 17.58 -4.19 -4.97
CA GLU A 213 18.50 -4.80 -5.96
C GLU A 213 19.41 -5.92 -5.43
N ASP A 214 19.55 -6.08 -4.11
CA ASP A 214 20.63 -6.89 -3.50
C ASP A 214 20.51 -8.45 -3.62
N SER A 215 19.74 -9.02 -4.55
CA SER A 215 19.86 -10.47 -4.82
C SER A 215 19.35 -10.94 -6.19
N SER A 216 20.09 -11.88 -6.78
CA SER A 216 19.93 -12.44 -8.14
C SER A 216 18.78 -13.44 -8.34
N ASP A 217 17.62 -13.24 -7.70
CA ASP A 217 16.46 -14.15 -7.87
C ASP A 217 15.36 -13.50 -8.72
N ASP A 218 14.84 -14.24 -9.72
CA ASP A 218 13.79 -13.78 -10.64
C ASP A 218 12.51 -13.36 -9.90
N SER A 219 12.28 -13.91 -8.70
CA SER A 219 11.16 -13.56 -7.81
C SER A 219 11.18 -12.09 -7.36
N LYS A 220 12.35 -11.46 -7.29
CA LYS A 220 12.51 -10.04 -6.90
C LYS A 220 12.30 -9.06 -8.05
N GLY A 221 12.27 -9.52 -9.31
CA GLY A 221 11.94 -8.65 -10.44
C GLY A 221 10.55 -8.02 -10.31
N MET A 222 9.57 -8.81 -9.86
CA MET A 222 8.22 -8.34 -9.56
C MET A 222 8.19 -7.36 -8.39
N GLU A 223 8.99 -7.61 -7.35
CA GLU A 223 9.08 -6.72 -6.20
C GLU A 223 9.66 -5.35 -6.59
N LYS A 224 10.67 -5.33 -7.46
CA LYS A 224 11.27 -4.11 -7.99
C LYS A 224 10.27 -3.31 -8.84
N ASP A 225 9.57 -3.96 -9.78
CA ASP A 225 8.57 -3.27 -10.60
C ASP A 225 7.41 -2.70 -9.76
N MET A 226 7.02 -3.43 -8.71
CA MET A 226 6.05 -2.96 -7.72
C MET A 226 6.57 -1.77 -6.91
N ALA A 227 7.83 -1.79 -6.48
CA ALA A 227 8.46 -0.68 -5.78
C ALA A 227 8.49 0.58 -6.65
N VAL A 228 8.92 0.46 -7.91
CA VAL A 228 8.90 1.56 -8.88
C VAL A 228 7.47 2.08 -9.09
N LYS A 229 6.49 1.19 -9.26
CA LYS A 229 5.07 1.58 -9.37
C LYS A 229 4.59 2.35 -8.14
N PHE A 230 4.91 1.86 -6.93
CA PHE A 230 4.51 2.52 -5.69
C PHE A 230 5.11 3.93 -5.61
N PHE A 231 6.39 4.07 -5.95
CA PHE A 231 7.04 5.37 -5.95
C PHE A 231 6.35 6.37 -6.90
N HIS A 232 6.00 5.96 -8.12
CA HIS A 232 5.30 6.84 -9.06
C HIS A 232 3.90 7.25 -8.58
N LEU A 233 3.16 6.35 -7.91
CA LEU A 233 1.88 6.70 -7.27
C LEU A 233 2.10 7.71 -6.14
N SER A 234 3.17 7.54 -5.37
CA SER A 234 3.54 8.46 -4.28
C SER A 234 4.01 9.82 -4.81
N GLU A 235 4.71 9.86 -5.94
CA GLU A 235 5.10 11.09 -6.62
C GLU A 235 3.87 11.87 -7.10
N ALA A 236 2.89 11.20 -7.71
CA ALA A 236 1.63 11.82 -8.09
C ALA A 236 0.89 12.39 -6.87
N LEU A 237 0.80 11.60 -5.79
CA LEU A 237 0.19 12.03 -4.52
C LEU A 237 0.94 13.23 -3.91
N TYR A 238 2.26 13.19 -3.95
CA TYR A 238 3.15 14.23 -3.43
C TYR A 238 2.91 15.57 -4.13
N TYR A 239 2.90 15.62 -5.47
CA TYR A 239 2.69 16.89 -6.18
C TYR A 239 1.30 17.47 -5.94
N ARG A 240 0.28 16.60 -5.84
CA ARG A 240 -1.08 17.00 -5.49
C ARG A 240 -1.17 17.62 -4.09
N ILE A 241 -0.56 16.98 -3.10
CA ILE A 241 -0.56 17.47 -1.71
C ILE A 241 0.28 18.74 -1.61
N LEU A 242 1.45 18.79 -2.26
CA LEU A 242 2.30 19.97 -2.31
C LEU A 242 1.55 21.17 -2.90
N GLU A 243 0.80 20.98 -3.98
CA GLU A 243 -0.04 22.04 -4.56
C GLU A 243 -1.08 22.53 -3.55
N SER A 244 -1.81 21.61 -2.91
CA SER A 244 -2.83 21.96 -1.90
C SER A 244 -2.24 22.71 -0.70
N ILE A 245 -1.04 22.31 -0.27
CA ILE A 245 -0.26 22.97 0.77
C ILE A 245 0.08 24.40 0.34
N VAL A 246 0.73 24.55 -0.81
CA VAL A 246 1.23 25.83 -1.32
C VAL A 246 0.10 26.81 -1.62
N GLU A 247 -1.03 26.33 -2.14
CA GLU A 247 -2.20 27.16 -2.35
C GLU A 247 -2.78 27.69 -1.05
N ARG A 248 -2.85 26.85 0.00
CA ARG A 248 -3.28 27.29 1.32
C ARG A 248 -2.32 28.33 1.90
N GLU A 249 -1.01 28.10 1.83
CA GLU A 249 -0.02 29.08 2.30
C GLU A 249 -0.14 30.40 1.56
N LYS A 250 -0.33 30.36 0.25
CA LYS A 250 -0.51 31.58 -0.55
C LYS A 250 -1.78 32.33 -0.19
N MET A 251 -2.87 31.63 0.18
CA MET A 251 -4.07 32.27 0.70
C MET A 251 -3.84 32.98 2.03
N ILE A 252 -2.95 32.46 2.87
CA ILE A 252 -2.69 33.00 4.21
C ILE A 252 -1.66 34.13 4.18
N LEU A 253 -0.57 33.94 3.43
CA LEU A 253 0.57 34.86 3.35
C LEU A 253 0.42 35.93 2.27
N GLY A 254 -0.53 35.78 1.35
CA GLY A 254 -0.70 36.68 0.21
C GLY A 254 0.47 36.59 -0.77
N ASP A 255 1.10 37.73 -1.06
CA ASP A 255 2.21 37.85 -2.01
C ASP A 255 3.59 37.59 -1.40
N ALA A 256 3.66 36.99 -0.19
CA ALA A 256 4.93 36.63 0.40
C ALA A 256 5.65 35.54 -0.43
N ASP A 257 6.98 35.63 -0.47
CA ASP A 257 7.82 34.66 -1.15
C ASP A 257 7.88 33.33 -0.36
N LEU A 258 7.53 32.23 -1.02
CA LEU A 258 7.50 30.89 -0.43
C LEU A 258 8.85 30.16 -0.51
N SER A 259 9.90 30.80 -1.05
CA SER A 259 11.22 30.19 -1.25
C SER A 259 11.79 29.57 0.03
N CYS A 260 11.70 30.24 1.20
CA CYS A 260 12.22 29.65 2.47
C CYS A 260 11.55 28.29 2.79
N ILE A 261 10.28 28.09 2.44
CA ILE A 261 9.54 26.85 2.72
C ILE A 261 9.85 25.79 1.66
N LEU A 262 9.83 26.18 0.38
CA LEU A 262 9.98 25.27 -0.76
C LEU A 262 11.43 24.86 -1.05
N GLU A 263 12.41 25.47 -0.40
CA GLU A 263 13.82 25.03 -0.46
C GLU A 263 14.14 23.96 0.59
N GLN A 264 13.28 23.73 1.59
CA GLN A 264 13.59 22.86 2.73
C GLN A 264 13.69 21.38 2.34
N ASP A 265 14.88 20.78 2.44
CA ASP A 265 15.11 19.38 2.07
C ASP A 265 14.26 18.40 2.89
N MET A 266 14.29 18.57 4.21
CA MET A 266 13.59 17.69 5.14
C MET A 266 12.08 17.66 4.89
N PHE A 267 11.50 18.75 4.37
CA PHE A 267 10.08 18.86 4.05
C PHE A 267 9.72 17.91 2.93
N HIS A 268 10.40 18.06 1.81
CA HIS A 268 10.08 17.34 0.60
C HIS A 268 10.32 15.84 0.80
N ARG A 269 11.41 15.47 1.49
CA ARG A 269 11.68 14.06 1.80
C ARG A 269 10.66 13.47 2.75
N SER A 270 10.29 14.18 3.82
CA SER A 270 9.27 13.70 4.76
C SER A 270 7.89 13.60 4.10
N LEU A 271 7.51 14.59 3.28
CA LEU A 271 6.24 14.59 2.57
C LEU A 271 6.16 13.42 1.57
N LEU A 272 7.22 13.21 0.78
CA LEU A 272 7.28 12.09 -0.16
C LEU A 272 7.28 10.74 0.56
N ALA A 273 8.04 10.59 1.65
CA ALA A 273 8.03 9.39 2.47
C ALA A 273 6.65 9.10 3.05
N CYS A 274 5.91 10.13 3.48
CA CYS A 274 4.55 9.99 3.98
C CYS A 274 3.59 9.57 2.85
N CYS A 275 3.74 10.12 1.65
CA CYS A 275 3.00 9.67 0.46
C CYS A 275 3.31 8.21 0.09
N LEU A 276 4.56 7.77 0.28
CA LEU A 276 4.97 6.38 0.07
C LEU A 276 4.43 5.43 1.13
N GLU A 277 4.35 5.88 2.38
CA GLU A 277 3.67 5.13 3.44
C GLU A 277 2.19 4.90 3.12
N ILE A 278 1.49 5.94 2.66
CA ILE A 278 0.06 5.83 2.27
C ILE A 278 -0.14 4.82 1.14
N VAL A 279 0.69 4.88 0.10
CA VAL A 279 0.62 3.94 -1.03
C VAL A 279 0.93 2.53 -0.56
N THR A 280 2.00 2.33 0.22
CA THR A 280 2.40 1.02 0.72
C THR A 280 1.32 0.40 1.61
N PHE A 281 0.78 1.17 2.56
CA PHE A 281 -0.37 0.76 3.37
C PHE A 281 -1.58 0.39 2.52
N SER A 282 -1.87 1.15 1.47
CA SER A 282 -3.06 0.92 0.64
C SER A 282 -3.00 -0.43 -0.08
N TYR A 283 -1.82 -0.84 -0.56
CA TYR A 283 -1.62 -2.14 -1.21
C TYR A 283 -1.39 -3.29 -0.24
N ARG A 284 -0.77 -3.04 0.92
CA ARG A 284 -0.41 -4.06 1.89
C ARG A 284 -0.70 -3.60 3.33
N PRO A 285 -1.97 -3.53 3.77
CA PRO A 285 -2.29 -3.32 5.18
C PRO A 285 -1.70 -4.45 6.05
N PRO A 286 -1.18 -4.17 7.25
CA PRO A 286 -1.26 -2.91 8.01
C PRO A 286 -0.16 -1.87 7.69
N GLY A 287 0.62 -2.04 6.63
CA GLY A 287 1.79 -1.21 6.32
C GLY A 287 3.10 -1.80 6.88
N ASP A 288 4.22 -1.14 6.58
CA ASP A 288 5.57 -1.57 6.98
C ASP A 288 6.40 -0.48 7.68
N PHE A 289 5.77 0.61 8.14
CA PHE A 289 6.41 1.63 8.98
C PHE A 289 7.11 0.99 10.21
N PRO A 290 8.34 1.43 10.60
CA PRO A 290 9.11 2.59 10.14
C PRO A 290 10.04 2.34 8.93
N ARG A 291 9.83 1.29 8.12
CA ARG A 291 10.73 0.94 7.02
C ARG A 291 10.99 2.10 6.06
N VAL A 292 9.96 2.88 5.71
CA VAL A 292 10.10 4.02 4.79
C VAL A 292 11.06 5.10 5.31
N ILE A 293 11.00 5.44 6.60
CA ILE A 293 11.90 6.45 7.18
C ILE A 293 13.32 5.89 7.36
N HIS A 294 13.48 4.58 7.58
CA HIS A 294 14.80 3.95 7.61
C HIS A 294 15.45 3.93 6.23
N THR A 295 14.72 3.55 5.18
CA THR A 295 15.20 3.55 3.79
C THR A 295 15.74 4.92 3.38
N PHE A 296 15.02 5.99 3.71
CA PHE A 296 15.44 7.35 3.39
C PHE A 296 16.30 8.03 4.46
N GLN A 297 16.67 7.32 5.52
CA GLN A 297 17.44 7.85 6.66
C GLN A 297 16.82 9.15 7.21
N LEU A 298 15.50 9.18 7.33
CA LEU A 298 14.74 10.31 7.85
C LEU A 298 14.61 10.21 9.37
N PRO A 299 14.98 11.25 10.13
CA PRO A 299 14.73 11.26 11.56
C PRO A 299 13.22 11.32 11.83
N ALA A 300 12.72 10.37 12.62
CA ALA A 300 11.30 10.29 12.99
C ALA A 300 10.78 11.61 13.58
N TYR A 301 11.62 12.30 14.36
CA TYR A 301 11.34 13.62 14.95
C TYR A 301 11.00 14.72 13.91
N HIS A 302 11.55 14.66 12.70
CA HIS A 302 11.16 15.60 11.64
C HIS A 302 9.99 15.06 10.82
N PHE A 303 9.92 13.74 10.62
CA PHE A 303 8.89 13.10 9.82
C PHE A 303 7.47 13.33 10.37
N TYR A 304 7.21 13.12 11.67
CA TYR A 304 5.83 13.14 12.18
C TYR A 304 5.13 14.49 11.96
N LYS A 305 5.89 15.58 11.94
CA LYS A 305 5.41 16.94 11.68
C LYS A 305 4.67 17.08 10.35
N VAL A 306 5.03 16.27 9.34
CA VAL A 306 4.36 16.31 8.02
C VAL A 306 3.02 15.57 8.01
N ILE A 307 2.76 14.70 8.99
CA ILE A 307 1.55 13.89 9.03
C ILE A 307 0.32 14.78 9.18
N GLU A 308 0.33 15.66 10.18
CA GLU A 308 -0.77 16.61 10.43
C GLU A 308 -1.02 17.50 9.19
N VAL A 309 0.07 18.06 8.64
CA VAL A 309 0.04 18.88 7.43
C VAL A 309 -0.66 18.15 6.28
N LEU A 310 -0.26 16.91 6.02
CA LEU A 310 -0.76 16.10 4.92
C LEU A 310 -2.25 15.79 5.12
N VAL A 311 -2.63 15.35 6.32
CA VAL A 311 -4.02 15.02 6.67
C VAL A 311 -4.93 16.23 6.56
N ARG A 312 -4.45 17.43 6.94
CA ARG A 312 -5.19 18.69 6.78
C ARG A 312 -5.28 19.13 5.32
N SER A 313 -4.27 18.80 4.52
CA SER A 313 -4.18 19.25 3.13
C SER A 313 -5.01 18.41 2.16
N GLU A 314 -5.15 17.10 2.41
CA GLU A 314 -5.94 16.21 1.56
C GLU A 314 -7.17 15.69 2.29
N GLN A 315 -8.32 16.34 2.07
CA GLN A 315 -9.60 15.95 2.64
C GLN A 315 -10.19 14.67 1.99
N GLY A 316 -9.67 14.25 0.83
CA GLY A 316 -10.04 13.03 0.15
C GLY A 316 -9.43 11.75 0.77
N LEU A 317 -8.55 11.87 1.77
CA LEU A 317 -7.99 10.71 2.44
C LEU A 317 -9.08 9.88 3.09
N PHE A 318 -8.97 8.57 2.92
CA PHE A 318 -9.92 7.67 3.52
C PHE A 318 -9.60 7.38 4.98
N ARG A 319 -10.67 7.12 5.76
CA ARG A 319 -10.60 6.92 7.21
C ARG A 319 -9.55 5.90 7.64
N GLU A 320 -9.39 4.81 6.90
CA GLU A 320 -8.42 3.76 7.23
C GLU A 320 -6.97 4.27 7.07
N VAL A 321 -6.67 5.09 6.06
CA VAL A 321 -5.37 5.78 5.93
C VAL A 321 -5.17 6.82 7.02
N VAL A 322 -6.18 7.64 7.34
CA VAL A 322 -6.07 8.63 8.43
C VAL A 322 -5.78 7.93 9.76
N LYS A 323 -6.47 6.81 10.03
CA LYS A 323 -6.22 5.99 11.22
C LYS A 323 -4.79 5.43 11.22
N HIS A 324 -4.32 4.92 10.08
CA HIS A 324 -2.95 4.44 9.93
C HIS A 324 -1.92 5.53 10.22
N LEU A 325 -2.08 6.71 9.63
CA LEU A 325 -1.20 7.85 9.85
C LEU A 325 -1.18 8.31 11.31
N ASN A 326 -2.32 8.29 12.00
CA ASN A 326 -2.36 8.56 13.45
C ASN A 326 -1.60 7.49 14.25
N GLN A 327 -1.69 6.21 13.87
CA GLN A 327 -0.92 5.14 14.51
C GLN A 327 0.58 5.28 14.26
N VAL A 328 0.97 5.75 13.07
CA VAL A 328 2.35 6.08 12.74
C VAL A 328 2.85 7.26 13.58
N GLU A 329 2.04 8.31 13.71
CA GLU A 329 2.34 9.45 14.58
C GLU A 329 2.50 9.03 16.04
N GLU A 330 1.58 8.22 16.58
CA GLU A 330 1.65 7.65 17.92
C GLU A 330 2.96 6.86 18.13
N GLN A 331 3.34 5.97 17.19
CA GLN A 331 4.60 5.22 17.24
C GLN A 331 5.84 6.13 17.29
N VAL A 332 5.81 7.23 16.54
CA VAL A 332 6.90 8.21 16.57
C VAL A 332 6.97 8.91 17.93
N LEU A 333 5.83 9.38 18.43
CA LEU A 333 5.73 10.13 19.68
C LEU A 333 5.98 9.28 20.92
N GLU A 334 5.69 7.97 20.89
CA GLU A 334 5.90 7.09 22.04
C GLU A 334 7.32 6.51 22.10
N SER A 335 8.03 6.37 20.96
CA SER A 335 9.34 5.69 20.95
C SER A 335 10.36 6.23 19.94
N LEU A 336 10.03 6.38 18.65
CA LEU A 336 11.05 6.61 17.62
C LEU A 336 11.72 7.99 17.72
N ALA A 337 10.97 9.01 18.14
CA ALA A 337 11.51 10.35 18.37
C ALA A 337 12.44 10.42 19.60
N TRP A 338 12.44 9.40 20.46
CA TRP A 338 13.23 9.33 21.70
C TRP A 338 14.48 8.45 21.58
N THR A 339 14.77 7.95 20.39
CA THR A 339 16.01 7.21 20.12
C THR A 339 17.25 8.07 20.39
N SER A 340 18.37 7.46 20.77
CA SER A 340 19.59 8.18 21.19
C SER A 340 20.22 9.06 20.11
N ASN A 341 19.95 8.76 18.84
CA ASN A 341 20.39 9.51 17.67
C ASN A 341 19.34 10.53 17.18
N SER A 342 18.27 10.76 17.94
CA SER A 342 17.21 11.69 17.55
C SER A 342 17.66 13.16 17.61
N PRO A 343 17.34 13.99 16.60
CA PRO A 343 17.55 15.43 16.63
C PRO A 343 16.84 16.14 17.79
N LEU A 344 15.81 15.51 18.38
CA LEU A 344 15.12 16.02 19.56
C LEU A 344 16.08 16.42 20.68
N TRP A 345 17.13 15.62 20.90
CA TRP A 345 18.10 15.87 21.98
C TRP A 345 18.89 17.16 21.75
N HIS A 346 19.15 17.55 20.50
CA HIS A 346 19.80 18.81 20.17
C HIS A 346 18.87 20.00 20.46
N SER A 347 17.59 19.90 20.08
CA SER A 347 16.59 20.93 20.39
C SER A 347 16.41 21.13 21.90
N LEU A 348 16.47 20.04 22.68
CA LEU A 348 16.41 20.09 24.15
C LEU A 348 17.71 20.55 24.83
N GLN A 349 18.84 20.58 24.13
CA GLN A 349 20.07 21.21 24.67
C GLN A 349 19.97 22.74 24.59
N SER A 350 19.33 23.26 23.56
CA SER A 350 19.11 24.70 23.35
C SER A 350 17.91 25.26 24.11
N ALA A 351 17.01 24.41 24.61
CA ALA A 351 15.75 24.82 25.23
C ALA A 351 15.41 23.97 26.47
N GLN A 352 14.75 24.57 27.45
CA GLN A 352 14.22 23.81 28.58
C GLN A 352 13.04 22.93 28.14
N VAL A 353 12.95 21.70 28.67
CA VAL A 353 11.81 20.81 28.41
C VAL A 353 10.52 21.51 28.87
N PRO A 354 9.56 21.76 27.95
CA PRO A 354 8.35 22.48 28.30
C PRO A 354 7.42 21.60 29.14
N THR A 355 6.75 22.21 30.10
CA THR A 355 5.70 21.58 30.89
C THR A 355 4.40 21.45 30.07
N CYS A 356 3.50 20.55 30.48
CA CYS A 356 2.20 20.39 29.80
C CYS A 356 1.39 21.69 29.75
N GLN A 357 1.50 22.53 30.79
CA GLN A 357 0.80 23.80 30.86
C GLN A 357 1.35 24.81 29.84
N GLU A 358 2.67 24.93 29.72
CA GLU A 358 3.31 25.83 28.74
C GLU A 358 2.97 25.44 27.30
N VAL A 359 2.89 24.15 27.00
CA VAL A 359 2.46 23.66 25.68
C VAL A 359 0.99 24.01 25.42
N HIS A 360 0.12 23.83 26.40
CA HIS A 360 -1.32 24.11 26.25
C HIS A 360 -1.67 25.60 26.14
N GLU A 361 -0.97 26.45 26.90
CA GLU A 361 -1.14 27.91 26.82
C GLU A 361 -0.60 28.46 25.50
N ASN A 362 0.51 27.91 25.00
CA ASN A 362 1.04 28.25 23.68
C ASN A 362 0.14 27.77 22.55
N THR A 363 -0.57 26.65 22.67
CA THR A 363 -1.54 26.24 21.63
C THR A 363 -2.67 27.26 21.42
N ASN A 364 -3.08 28.03 22.45
CA ASN A 364 -4.15 29.03 22.29
C ASN A 364 -3.69 30.36 21.64
N SER A 365 -2.37 30.58 21.50
CA SER A 365 -1.82 31.83 20.92
C SER A 365 -0.83 31.61 19.78
N THR A 366 -0.31 30.39 19.62
CA THR A 366 0.80 30.07 18.71
C THR A 366 0.75 28.58 18.32
N TRP A 367 -0.14 28.19 17.39
CA TRP A 367 -0.14 26.84 16.81
C TRP A 367 1.16 26.60 16.01
N PHE A 368 2.08 25.79 16.55
CA PHE A 368 3.37 25.34 16.02
C PHE A 368 3.91 26.10 14.80
N TYR A 369 4.58 27.21 15.08
CA TYR A 369 5.31 28.02 14.10
C TYR A 369 6.79 27.58 14.04
N PHE A 370 7.13 26.66 13.14
CA PHE A 370 8.47 26.34 12.64
C PHE A 370 9.22 27.52 11.95
N THR A 371 10.06 28.25 12.68
CA THR A 371 10.77 29.41 12.10
C THR A 371 11.93 29.02 11.17
N CYS A 372 12.28 29.90 10.22
CA CYS A 372 13.38 29.79 9.23
C CYS A 372 14.80 29.78 9.89
N ARG A 373 14.92 29.42 11.19
CA ARG A 373 16.16 29.42 11.97
C ARG A 373 16.68 28.04 12.39
N ASP A 374 15.88 26.98 12.36
CA ASP A 374 16.26 25.71 13.04
C ASP A 374 15.86 24.38 12.33
N ASP A 375 15.74 24.31 10.99
CA ASP A 375 15.37 23.08 10.23
C ASP A 375 13.95 22.53 10.50
N VAL A 376 12.97 23.44 10.57
CA VAL A 376 11.60 23.13 10.99
C VAL A 376 10.68 23.83 9.94
N ILE A 377 9.74 23.09 9.31
CA ILE A 377 8.79 23.52 8.25
C ILE A 377 7.37 23.85 8.75
N ILE A 378 6.93 25.11 8.66
CA ILE A 378 5.55 25.56 8.98
C ILE A 378 4.70 25.42 7.75
N LEU A 379 3.48 24.91 7.96
CA LEU A 379 2.35 25.23 7.09
C LEU A 379 1.23 25.80 7.96
N LEU A 380 0.79 27.00 7.61
CA LEU A 380 -0.04 27.88 8.41
C LEU A 380 -1.47 27.34 8.52
N ASN A 381 -2.03 27.47 9.71
CA ASN A 381 -3.47 27.61 9.85
C ASN A 381 -3.77 28.52 11.04
N ARG A 382 -4.70 29.45 10.83
CA ARG A 382 -5.42 30.12 11.92
C ARG A 382 -6.58 29.26 12.39
#